data_AF-A0A534SX14-F1
#
_entry.id   AF-A0A534SX14-F1
#
_cell.length_a   1.000
_cell.length_b   1.000
_cell.length_c   1.000
_cell.angle_alpha   90.00
_cell.angle_beta   90.00
_cell.angle_gamma   90.00
#
_symmetry.space_group_name_H-M   'P 1'
#
loop_
_entity.id
_entity.type
_entity.pdbx_description
1 polymer ?
#
loop_
_entity_poly.entity_id
_entity_poly.type
_entity_poly.pdbx_seq_one_letter_code
_entity_poly.pdbx_strand_id
1 'polypeptide(L)'
;QSSFHHRYASHRMFTMSRRAERMFHVLTYLVQGSSYLSPRAYAILHREHHAYSDTARDPHAPGFFSNVLTMMWATSTRYAAHVTRRSSPEARFLGGYPD
;
A
#
# COMPACT_ATOMS: atom_id res chain seq x y z
N GLN A 1 2.80 -2.43 -10.02
CA GLN A 1 1.46 -2.54 -9.39
C GLN A 1 0.84 -3.91 -9.71
N SER A 2 0.46 -4.72 -8.71
CA SER A 2 -0.20 -6.04 -8.92
C SER A 2 -1.72 -5.97 -8.76
N SER A 3 -2.46 -6.91 -9.35
CA SER A 3 -3.93 -6.93 -9.26
C SER A 3 -4.44 -6.98 -7.81
N PHE A 4 -3.81 -7.79 -6.95
CA PHE A 4 -4.25 -7.95 -5.56
C PHE A 4 -3.96 -6.73 -4.69
N HIS A 5 -2.71 -6.24 -4.68
CA HIS A 5 -2.35 -5.10 -3.84
C HIS A 5 -2.96 -3.80 -4.35
N HIS A 6 -2.83 -3.52 -5.65
CA HIS A 6 -3.22 -2.24 -6.21
C HIS A 6 -4.72 -2.17 -6.50
N ARG A 7 -5.20 -3.05 -7.39
CA ARG A 7 -6.57 -2.94 -7.91
C ARG A 7 -7.60 -3.39 -6.88
N TYR A 8 -7.31 -4.45 -6.15
CA TYR A 8 -8.21 -4.99 -5.13
C TYR A 8 -8.06 -4.28 -3.78
N ALA A 9 -6.91 -4.40 -3.12
CA ALA A 9 -6.74 -3.88 -1.76
C ALA A 9 -6.75 -2.34 -1.70
N SER A 10 -6.04 -1.63 -2.58
CA SER A 10 -6.01 -0.17 -2.56
C SER A 10 -7.27 0.46 -3.14
N HIS A 11 -7.68 0.05 -4.34
CA HIS A 11 -8.73 0.73 -5.12
C HIS A 11 -10.11 0.08 -5.09
N ARG A 12 -10.23 -1.16 -4.62
CA ARG A 12 -11.49 -1.93 -4.65
C ARG A 12 -12.18 -1.92 -6.02
N MET A 13 -11.41 -2.05 -7.09
CA MET A 13 -11.95 -2.06 -8.46
C MET A 13 -12.89 -3.23 -8.73
N PHE A 14 -12.85 -4.28 -7.90
CA PHE A 14 -13.74 -5.43 -7.96
C PHE A 14 -13.88 -6.06 -6.57
N THR A 15 -14.90 -6.90 -6.39
CA THR A 15 -15.15 -7.66 -5.18
C THR A 15 -14.83 -9.15 -5.38
N MET A 16 -14.43 -9.83 -4.31
CA MET A 16 -14.19 -11.29 -4.30
C MET A 16 -15.04 -11.94 -3.21
N SER A 17 -15.42 -13.20 -3.44
CA SER A 17 -15.89 -14.04 -2.34
C SER A 17 -14.74 -14.30 -1.36
N ARG A 18 -15.04 -14.60 -0.09
CA ARG A 18 -14.01 -14.90 0.92
C ARG A 18 -13.04 -16.02 0.51
N ARG A 19 -13.52 -17.01 -0.26
CA ARG A 19 -12.69 -18.11 -0.76
C ARG A 19 -11.73 -17.63 -1.86
N ALA A 20 -12.24 -16.82 -2.80
CA ALA A 20 -11.43 -16.27 -3.88
C ALA A 20 -10.37 -15.29 -3.33
N GLU A 21 -10.72 -14.43 -2.36
CA GLU A 21 -9.77 -13.51 -1.73
C GLU A 21 -8.60 -14.28 -1.09
N ARG A 22 -8.89 -15.33 -0.30
CA ARG A 22 -7.83 -16.16 0.32
C ARG A 22 -6.93 -16.82 -0.71
N MET A 23 -7.51 -17.38 -1.77
CA MET A 23 -6.75 -17.98 -2.86
C MET A 23 -5.83 -16.95 -3.53
N PHE A 24 -6.36 -15.77 -3.88
CA PHE A 24 -5.57 -14.69 -4.47
C PHE A 24 -4.47 -14.19 -3.54
N HIS A 25 -4.74 -14.10 -2.25
CA HIS A 25 -3.77 -13.70 -1.24
C HIS A 25 -2.58 -14.67 -1.23
N VAL A 26 -2.83 -15.98 -1.13
CA VAL A 26 -1.78 -17.01 -1.13
C VAL A 26 -1.04 -17.06 -2.47
N LEU A 27 -1.75 -17.02 -3.60
CA LEU A 27 -1.10 -16.99 -4.91
C LEU A 27 -0.23 -15.76 -5.08
N THR A 28 -0.69 -14.59 -4.61
CA THR A 28 0.11 -13.36 -4.64
C THR A 28 1.35 -13.49 -3.77
N TYR A 29 1.23 -14.07 -2.58
CA TYR A 29 2.36 -14.37 -1.70
C TYR A 29 3.40 -15.27 -2.38
N LEU A 30 2.97 -16.37 -3.00
CA LEU A 30 3.86 -17.30 -3.68
C LEU A 30 4.55 -16.67 -4.89
N VAL A 31 3.82 -15.90 -5.71
CA VAL A 31 4.36 -15.26 -6.91
C VAL A 31 5.31 -14.11 -6.57
N GLN A 32 5.01 -13.32 -5.54
CA GLN A 32 5.85 -12.19 -5.14
C GLN A 32 7.03 -12.61 -4.26
N GLY A 33 6.93 -13.74 -3.55
CA GLY A 33 7.99 -14.27 -2.70
C GLY A 33 8.49 -13.25 -1.68
N SER A 34 9.81 -13.01 -1.67
CA SER A 34 10.45 -12.03 -0.77
C SER A 34 10.02 -10.57 -1.00
N SER A 35 9.40 -10.27 -2.15
CA SER A 35 8.86 -8.95 -2.47
C SER A 35 7.40 -8.78 -2.04
N TYR A 36 6.80 -9.77 -1.38
CA TYR A 36 5.44 -9.66 -0.89
C TYR A 36 5.32 -8.58 0.19
N LEU A 37 4.27 -7.77 0.10
CA LEU A 37 3.99 -6.68 1.03
C LEU A 37 2.71 -6.97 1.81
N SER A 38 2.54 -6.32 2.96
CA SER A 38 1.28 -6.36 3.69
C SER A 38 0.19 -5.68 2.84
N PRO A 39 -0.91 -6.36 2.50
CA PRO A 39 -1.99 -5.78 1.69
C PRO A 39 -2.58 -4.53 2.33
N ARG A 40 -2.78 -4.55 3.66
CA ARG A 40 -3.23 -3.41 4.45
C ARG A 40 -2.26 -2.23 4.37
N ALA A 41 -0.99 -2.44 4.70
CA ALA A 41 -0.02 -1.33 4.75
C ALA A 41 0.19 -0.72 3.35
N TYR A 42 0.24 -1.57 2.32
CA TYR A 42 0.29 -1.14 0.94
C TYR A 42 -0.95 -0.33 0.55
N ALA A 43 -2.15 -0.81 0.89
CA ALA A 43 -3.40 -0.12 0.56
C ALA A 43 -3.46 1.29 1.17
N ILE A 44 -3.06 1.43 2.44
CA ILE A 44 -3.03 2.73 3.11
C ILE A 44 -2.04 3.67 2.43
N LEU A 45 -0.77 3.26 2.30
CA LEU A 45 0.28 4.07 1.67
C LEU A 45 -0.09 4.48 0.24
N HIS A 46 -0.67 3.54 -0.51
CA HIS A 46 -1.07 3.77 -1.90
C HIS A 46 -2.24 4.77 -2.00
N ARG A 47 -3.21 4.71 -1.08
CA ARG A 47 -4.31 5.68 -1.00
C ARG A 47 -3.79 7.07 -0.60
N GLU A 48 -2.83 7.14 0.33
CA GLU A 48 -2.15 8.40 0.68
C GLU A 48 -1.47 9.02 -0.55
N HIS A 49 -0.72 8.23 -1.32
CA HIS A 49 -0.11 8.69 -2.56
C HIS A 49 -1.13 9.28 -3.54
N HIS A 50 -2.23 8.60 -3.81
CA HIS A 50 -3.26 9.14 -4.71
C HIS A 50 -3.94 10.40 -4.15
N ALA A 51 -4.18 10.47 -2.85
CA ALA A 51 -4.87 11.59 -2.23
C ALA A 51 -4.01 12.85 -2.10
N TYR A 52 -2.68 12.69 -2.10
CA TYR A 52 -1.72 13.77 -1.91
C TYR A 52 -0.75 13.95 -3.07
N SER A 53 -1.02 13.34 -4.23
CA SER A 53 -0.15 13.40 -5.41
C SER A 53 0.35 14.81 -5.66
N ASP A 54 1.65 14.93 -5.95
CA ASP A 54 2.32 16.19 -6.25
C ASP A 54 2.28 17.23 -5.11
N THR A 55 2.11 16.75 -3.87
CA THR A 55 2.26 17.58 -2.66
C THR A 55 3.31 17.01 -1.71
N ALA A 56 3.78 17.83 -0.76
CA ALA A 56 4.76 17.40 0.26
C ALA A 56 4.26 16.25 1.16
N ARG A 57 2.96 15.93 1.14
CA ARG A 57 2.39 14.81 1.90
C ARG A 57 2.47 13.46 1.18
N ASP A 58 2.71 13.46 -0.13
CA ASP A 58 2.89 12.23 -0.91
C ASP A 58 4.13 11.47 -0.42
N PRO A 59 4.00 10.17 -0.05
CA PRO A 59 5.13 9.36 0.41
C PRO A 59 6.25 9.17 -0.62
N HIS A 60 6.02 9.45 -1.91
CA HIS A 60 7.04 9.28 -2.96
C HIS A 60 6.92 10.28 -4.12
N ALA A 61 6.53 11.52 -3.86
CA ALA A 61 6.60 12.60 -4.86
C ALA A 61 8.05 13.11 -5.04
N PRO A 62 8.70 12.90 -6.20
CA PRO A 62 10.14 13.17 -6.36
C PRO A 62 10.54 14.62 -6.12
N GLY A 63 9.65 15.58 -6.41
CA GLY A 63 9.92 17.02 -6.25
C GLY A 63 10.12 17.49 -4.81
N PHE A 64 9.82 16.65 -3.80
CA PHE A 64 9.96 16.97 -2.38
C PHE A 64 11.12 16.25 -1.70
N PHE A 65 11.98 15.56 -2.46
CA PHE A 65 13.15 14.85 -1.94
C PHE A 65 14.42 15.27 -2.68
N SER A 66 15.57 15.22 -2.00
CA SER A 66 16.85 15.61 -2.60
C SER A 66 17.33 14.61 -3.67
N ASN A 67 16.91 13.34 -3.56
CA ASN A 67 17.17 12.30 -4.55
C ASN A 67 16.27 11.07 -4.32
N VAL A 68 16.31 10.12 -5.27
CA VAL A 68 15.51 8.88 -5.24
C VAL A 68 15.79 8.03 -4.00
N LEU A 69 17.03 7.98 -3.50
CA LEU A 69 17.36 7.17 -2.32
C LEU A 69 16.70 7.72 -1.06
N THR A 70 16.74 9.04 -0.86
CA THR A 70 16.08 9.69 0.28
C THR A 70 14.55 9.53 0.21
N MET A 71 13.98 9.60 -0.99
CA MET A 71 12.56 9.33 -1.23
C MET A 71 12.21 7.90 -0.84
N MET A 72 12.90 6.91 -1.40
CA MET A 72 12.66 5.49 -1.11
C MET A 72 12.81 5.17 0.38
N TRP A 73 13.79 5.77 1.06
CA TRP A 73 13.97 5.61 2.50
C TRP A 73 12.79 6.16 3.30
N ALA A 74 12.32 7.36 2.96
CA ALA A 74 11.15 7.96 3.59
C ALA A 74 9.88 7.13 3.33
N THR A 75 9.66 6.67 2.09
CA THR A 75 8.56 5.77 1.72
C THR A 75 8.61 4.47 2.53
N SER A 76 9.79 3.84 2.64
CA SER A 76 10.01 2.61 3.42
C SER A 76 9.73 2.81 4.91
N THR A 77 10.18 3.92 5.48
CA THR A 77 9.93 4.26 6.89
C THR A 77 8.43 4.43 7.17
N ARG A 78 7.70 5.14 6.29
CA ARG A 78 6.24 5.29 6.40
C ARG A 78 5.52 3.94 6.25
N TYR A 79 5.92 3.14 5.27
CA TYR A 79 5.38 1.79 5.09
C TYR A 79 5.57 0.93 6.35
N ALA A 80 6.77 0.92 6.94
CA ALA A 80 7.07 0.16 8.15
C ALA A 80 6.22 0.62 9.35
N ALA A 81 5.92 1.92 9.46
CA ALA A 81 5.01 2.44 10.48
C ALA A 81 3.57 1.94 10.26
N HIS A 82 3.11 1.85 9.01
CA HIS A 82 1.80 1.26 8.68
C HIS A 82 1.75 -0.24 9.01
N VAL A 83 2.81 -1.00 8.70
CA VAL A 83 2.93 -2.43 9.03
C VAL A 83 2.86 -2.65 10.55
N THR A 84 3.67 -1.90 11.31
CA THR A 84 3.75 -2.02 12.77
C THR A 84 2.60 -1.31 13.51
N ARG A 85 1.64 -0.74 12.77
CA ARG A 85 0.49 0.01 13.31
C ARG A 85 0.90 1.17 14.24
N ARG A 86 2.07 1.78 13.97
CA ARG A 86 2.61 2.95 14.69
C ARG A 86 2.22 4.28 14.04
N SER A 87 1.71 4.24 12.80
CA SER A 87 1.15 5.42 12.12
C SER A 87 -0.30 5.67 12.51
N SER A 88 -0.78 6.89 12.28
CA SER A 88 -2.20 7.29 12.42
C SER A 88 -2.74 7.78 11.07
N PRO A 89 -3.11 6.86 10.15
CA PRO A 89 -3.64 7.25 8.85
C PRO A 89 -5.02 7.91 8.98
N GLU A 90 -5.36 8.81 8.06
CA GLU A 90 -6.70 9.41 8.02
C GLU A 90 -7.78 8.32 7.83
N ALA A 91 -8.95 8.51 8.46
CA ALA A 91 -10.04 7.53 8.45
C ALA A 91 -10.46 7.09 7.04
N ARG A 92 -10.40 8.01 6.05
CA ARG A 92 -10.72 7.71 4.64
C ARG A 92 -9.80 6.67 3.98
N PHE A 93 -8.62 6.42 4.56
CA PHE A 93 -7.68 5.41 4.04
C PHE A 93 -7.86 4.04 4.69
N LEU A 94 -8.70 3.92 5.71
CA LEU A 94 -8.86 2.70 6.49
C LEU A 94 -9.95 1.76 5.93
N GLY A 95 -9.86 0.49 6.30
CA GLY A 95 -10.85 -0.54 6.00
C GLY A 95 -10.81 -1.09 4.58
N GLY A 96 -11.61 -2.14 4.37
CA GLY A 96 -11.89 -2.85 3.10
C GLY A 96 -10.66 -3.17 2.25
N TYR A 97 -9.53 -3.40 2.89
CA TYR A 97 -8.40 -4.15 2.36
C TYR A 97 -8.42 -5.52 3.06
N PRO A 98 -7.77 -6.54 2.48
CA PRO A 98 -7.53 -7.80 3.16
C PRO A 98 -6.65 -7.58 4.40
N ASP A 99 -6.99 -8.21 5.53
CA ASP A 99 -6.21 -8.23 6.78
C ASP A 99 -6.01 -9.69 7.22
#